data_AF-A0AA36G111-F1
#
_entry.id   AF-A0AA36G111-F1
#
_cell.length_a   1.000
_cell.length_b   1.000
_cell.length_c   1.000
_cell.angle_alpha   90.00
_cell.angle_beta   90.00
_cell.angle_gamma   90.00
#
_symmetry.space_group_name_H-M   'P 1'
#
loop_
_entity.id
_entity.type
_entity.pdbx_description
1 polymer ?
#
loop_
_entity_poly.entity_id
_entity_poly.type
_entity_poly.pdbx_seq_one_letter_code
_entity_poly.pdbx_strand_id
1 'polypeptide(L)'
;MERIEAAIANAIKYRPLNALITETFDLARKQAQNAISQGIKPFPVVIKDCFTVEGVPTTCASKMLEGFMPQYSATAAQRLIDSGGCLIGKGNMDEFSMGTSSSLGHFGPVKNGLSKVESIDEDWIVPGGSSGGPGVAVQMGMADCALGSDTGGSVRNPAAFTGTFGFKPTYGRISRSGLIPLVNSLEAPAIFAQSASDCGKYFDVINRGEYFERALKVRRLIANEIYKVFDEVDLLLTPVAQGAPPLFSHLHAGNFSRESTDDFYTQSVNMAGVPAISIPLGEAEGLPLAIQLIANRKEDEMLLQAAQVLYQAR
;
A
#
# COMPACT_ATOMS: atom_id res chain seq x y z
N MET A 1 -16.03 -5.71 -17.69
CA MET A 1 -15.61 -4.59 -18.55
C MET A 1 -16.00 -3.26 -17.93
N GLU A 2 -17.28 -3.00 -17.66
CA GLU A 2 -17.78 -1.77 -17.02
C GLU A 2 -16.96 -1.30 -15.81
N ARG A 3 -16.67 -2.21 -14.86
CA ARG A 3 -15.84 -1.92 -13.69
C ARG A 3 -14.44 -1.38 -14.03
N ILE A 4 -13.82 -1.88 -15.11
CA ILE A 4 -12.49 -1.43 -15.57
C ILE A 4 -12.59 -0.04 -16.21
N GLU A 5 -13.62 0.19 -17.04
CA GLU A 5 -13.82 1.50 -17.66
C GLU A 5 -14.15 2.57 -16.62
N ALA A 6 -14.92 2.25 -15.58
CA ALA A 6 -15.18 3.16 -14.47
C ALA A 6 -13.88 3.55 -13.73
N ALA A 7 -13.01 2.57 -13.48
CA ALA A 7 -11.71 2.82 -12.85
C ALA A 7 -10.78 3.67 -13.73
N ILE A 8 -10.76 3.44 -15.06
CA ILE A 8 -10.03 4.26 -16.02
C ILE A 8 -10.59 5.69 -16.04
N ALA A 9 -11.91 5.86 -16.03
CA ALA A 9 -12.55 7.17 -15.98
C ALA A 9 -12.18 7.94 -14.70
N ASN A 10 -12.13 7.25 -13.55
CA ASN A 10 -11.64 7.83 -12.29
C ASN A 10 -10.15 8.21 -12.38
N ALA A 11 -9.31 7.35 -12.94
CA ALA A 11 -7.88 7.63 -13.14
C ALA A 11 -7.68 8.91 -13.97
N ILE A 12 -8.43 9.05 -15.07
CA ILE A 12 -8.40 10.25 -15.93
C ILE A 12 -8.90 11.49 -15.18
N LYS A 13 -10.04 11.39 -14.51
CA LYS A 13 -10.68 12.50 -13.77
C LYS A 13 -9.76 13.05 -12.69
N TYR A 14 -9.05 12.18 -11.98
CA TYR A 14 -8.23 12.53 -10.83
C TYR A 14 -6.72 12.55 -11.12
N ARG A 15 -6.33 12.69 -12.39
CA ARG A 15 -4.93 12.95 -12.80
C ARG A 15 -4.24 14.09 -12.02
N PRO A 16 -4.92 15.21 -11.66
CA PRO A 16 -4.29 16.26 -10.85
C PRO A 16 -3.75 15.78 -9.49
N LEU A 17 -4.23 14.64 -8.98
CA LEU A 17 -3.72 14.03 -7.75
C LEU A 17 -2.38 13.29 -7.93
N ASN A 18 -1.98 13.06 -9.19
CA ASN A 18 -0.72 12.43 -9.56
C ASN A 18 -0.48 11.05 -8.92
N ALA A 19 -1.55 10.25 -8.78
CA ALA A 19 -1.49 8.94 -8.14
C ALA A 19 -0.76 7.86 -8.97
N LEU A 20 -0.61 8.05 -10.29
CA LEU A 20 -0.01 7.10 -11.21
C LEU A 20 1.16 7.73 -11.96
N ILE A 21 2.29 7.02 -12.06
CA ILE A 21 3.45 7.41 -12.89
C ILE A 21 3.23 6.94 -14.33
N THR A 22 2.78 5.70 -14.50
CA THR A 22 2.57 5.08 -15.82
C THR A 22 1.14 4.57 -15.90
N GLU A 23 0.35 5.16 -16.79
CA GLU A 23 -1.01 4.70 -17.08
C GLU A 23 -0.95 3.53 -18.08
N THR A 24 -1.75 2.49 -17.84
CA THR A 24 -1.73 1.26 -18.64
C THR A 24 -3.13 0.88 -19.13
N PHE A 25 -3.97 1.87 -19.46
CA PHE A 25 -5.40 1.68 -19.75
C PHE A 25 -5.68 0.68 -20.89
N ASP A 26 -4.90 0.71 -21.98
CA ASP A 26 -5.07 -0.25 -23.07
C ASP A 26 -4.66 -1.67 -22.69
N LEU A 27 -3.62 -1.80 -21.86
CA LEU A 27 -3.24 -3.09 -21.28
C LEU A 27 -4.34 -3.58 -20.32
N ALA A 28 -4.91 -2.71 -19.49
CA ALA A 28 -6.00 -3.03 -18.58
C ALA A 28 -7.22 -3.59 -19.34
N ARG A 29 -7.60 -2.96 -20.45
CA ARG A 29 -8.70 -3.42 -21.31
C ARG A 29 -8.42 -4.79 -21.91
N LYS A 30 -7.21 -5.02 -22.42
CA LYS A 30 -6.79 -6.32 -22.95
C LYS A 30 -6.80 -7.41 -21.89
N GLN A 31 -6.27 -7.11 -20.69
CA GLN A 31 -6.31 -8.02 -19.54
C GLN A 31 -7.76 -8.35 -19.15
N ALA A 32 -8.64 -7.34 -19.16
CA ALA A 32 -10.06 -7.54 -18.86
C ALA A 32 -10.77 -8.43 -19.87
N GLN A 33 -10.51 -8.24 -21.18
CA GLN A 33 -11.05 -9.08 -22.24
C GLN A 33 -10.58 -10.53 -22.08
N ASN A 34 -9.28 -10.74 -21.79
CA ASN A 34 -8.71 -12.05 -21.58
C ASN A 34 -9.27 -12.75 -20.32
N ALA A 35 -9.43 -12.02 -19.21
CA ALA A 35 -10.05 -12.58 -18.00
C ALA A 35 -11.50 -13.02 -18.29
N ILE A 36 -12.27 -12.19 -18.98
CA ILE A 36 -13.67 -12.50 -19.34
C ILE A 36 -13.76 -13.73 -20.24
N SER A 37 -12.88 -13.88 -21.24
CA SER A 37 -12.88 -15.05 -22.12
C SER A 37 -12.54 -16.35 -21.39
N GLN A 38 -11.86 -16.26 -20.25
CA GLN A 38 -11.54 -17.38 -19.37
C GLN A 38 -12.58 -17.60 -18.25
N GLY A 39 -13.67 -16.82 -18.22
CA GLY A 39 -14.68 -16.89 -17.16
C GLY A 39 -14.25 -16.29 -15.82
N ILE A 40 -13.13 -15.55 -15.78
CA ILE A 40 -12.62 -14.86 -14.59
C ILE A 40 -13.24 -13.46 -14.53
N LYS A 41 -13.72 -13.05 -13.35
CA LYS A 41 -14.28 -11.71 -13.14
C LYS A 41 -13.14 -10.68 -13.01
N PRO A 42 -12.99 -9.74 -13.96
CA PRO A 42 -11.90 -8.77 -13.92
C PRO A 42 -12.10 -7.73 -12.82
N PHE A 43 -10.99 -7.22 -12.29
CA PHE A 43 -10.96 -6.15 -11.28
C PHE A 43 -9.80 -5.17 -11.54
N PRO A 44 -10.00 -3.85 -11.38
CA PRO A 44 -8.91 -2.88 -11.50
C PRO A 44 -7.88 -3.01 -10.37
N VAL A 45 -6.60 -3.01 -10.74
CA VAL A 45 -5.47 -3.04 -9.81
C VAL A 45 -4.47 -1.94 -10.14
N VAL A 46 -3.90 -1.32 -9.11
CA VAL A 46 -2.74 -0.44 -9.22
C VAL A 46 -1.55 -1.09 -8.53
N ILE A 47 -0.37 -1.03 -9.14
CA ILE A 47 0.83 -1.67 -8.61
C ILE A 47 1.88 -0.60 -8.37
N LYS A 48 2.35 -0.44 -7.13
CA LYS A 48 3.40 0.53 -6.78
C LYS A 48 4.61 0.38 -7.71
N ASP A 49 5.19 1.50 -8.12
CA ASP A 49 6.19 1.54 -9.18
C ASP A 49 7.56 0.92 -8.84
N CYS A 50 7.73 0.36 -7.65
CA CYS A 50 8.88 -0.47 -7.28
C CYS A 50 8.70 -1.98 -7.56
N PHE A 51 7.52 -2.41 -7.98
CA PHE A 51 7.29 -3.77 -8.46
C PHE A 51 7.40 -3.82 -9.98
N THR A 52 8.19 -4.77 -10.48
CA THR A 52 8.29 -4.99 -11.92
C THR A 52 7.01 -5.59 -12.47
N VAL A 53 6.62 -5.14 -13.65
CA VAL A 53 5.61 -5.78 -14.50
C VAL A 53 6.22 -5.85 -15.90
N GLU A 54 6.33 -7.04 -16.47
CA GLU A 54 6.97 -7.25 -17.76
C GLU A 54 6.39 -6.32 -18.84
N GLY A 55 7.26 -5.61 -19.55
CA GLY A 55 6.85 -4.70 -20.62
C GLY A 55 6.18 -3.40 -20.15
N VAL A 56 6.15 -3.10 -18.85
CA VAL A 56 5.69 -1.83 -18.28
C VAL A 56 6.83 -1.14 -17.54
N PRO A 57 7.11 0.15 -17.80
CA PRO A 57 8.15 0.92 -17.10
C PRO A 57 8.10 0.75 -15.58
N THR A 58 9.27 0.72 -14.94
CA THR A 58 9.42 0.62 -13.49
C THR A 58 10.52 1.58 -13.04
N THR A 59 10.13 2.70 -12.44
CA THR A 59 11.05 3.83 -12.19
C THR A 59 11.41 3.99 -10.71
N CYS A 60 10.66 3.35 -9.80
CA CYS A 60 10.73 3.61 -8.36
C CYS A 60 10.59 5.10 -8.03
N ALA A 61 9.82 5.85 -8.82
CA ALA A 61 9.74 7.30 -8.78
C ALA A 61 11.09 8.04 -8.85
N SER A 62 12.10 7.41 -9.47
CA SER A 62 13.46 7.93 -9.58
C SER A 62 13.82 8.22 -11.03
N LYS A 63 14.54 9.33 -11.25
CA LYS A 63 15.21 9.61 -12.52
C LYS A 63 16.19 8.50 -12.90
N MET A 64 16.78 7.82 -11.90
CA MET A 64 17.78 6.77 -12.13
C MET A 64 17.23 5.57 -12.92
N LEU A 65 15.92 5.33 -12.86
CA LEU A 65 15.27 4.19 -13.52
C LEU A 65 14.19 4.61 -14.52
N GLU A 66 14.15 5.89 -14.95
CA GLU A 66 13.15 6.39 -15.91
C GLU A 66 13.09 5.56 -17.20
N GLY A 67 14.24 5.06 -17.68
CA GLY A 67 14.34 4.20 -18.87
C GLY A 67 14.28 2.69 -18.59
N PHE A 68 14.02 2.24 -17.36
CA PHE A 68 14.07 0.82 -17.02
C PHE A 68 12.78 0.08 -17.44
N MET A 69 12.94 -0.83 -18.40
CA MET A 69 11.88 -1.74 -18.87
C MET A 69 12.16 -3.19 -18.42
N PRO A 70 11.47 -3.70 -17.39
CA PRO A 70 11.72 -5.04 -16.88
C PRO A 70 11.29 -6.14 -17.87
N GLN A 71 12.05 -7.23 -17.88
CA GLN A 71 11.82 -8.43 -18.71
C GLN A 71 11.06 -9.55 -17.95
N TYR A 72 10.56 -9.23 -16.75
CA TYR A 72 9.82 -10.17 -15.91
C TYR A 72 8.94 -9.41 -14.92
N SER A 73 7.82 -10.01 -14.57
CA SER A 73 6.90 -9.48 -13.54
C SER A 73 7.29 -9.95 -12.14
N ALA A 74 7.09 -9.08 -11.15
CA ALA A 74 7.14 -9.44 -9.75
C ALA A 74 6.12 -10.53 -9.45
N THR A 75 6.45 -11.52 -8.61
CA THR A 75 5.54 -12.66 -8.39
C THR A 75 4.18 -12.21 -7.85
N ALA A 76 4.15 -11.23 -6.94
CA ALA A 76 2.92 -10.71 -6.37
C ALA A 76 2.06 -9.99 -7.43
N ALA A 77 2.70 -9.17 -8.27
CA ALA A 77 2.06 -8.49 -9.39
C ALA A 77 1.47 -9.50 -10.39
N GLN A 78 2.25 -10.51 -10.79
CA GLN A 78 1.83 -11.53 -11.73
C GLN A 78 0.62 -12.31 -11.21
N ARG A 79 0.65 -12.73 -9.94
CA ARG A 79 -0.49 -13.44 -9.32
C ARG A 79 -1.78 -12.63 -9.29
N LEU A 80 -1.69 -11.31 -9.03
CA LEU A 80 -2.87 -10.44 -9.12
C LEU A 80 -3.41 -10.43 -10.54
N ILE A 81 -2.53 -10.24 -11.54
CA ILE A 81 -2.92 -10.21 -12.96
C ILE A 81 -3.56 -11.55 -13.39
N ASP A 82 -2.93 -12.68 -13.05
CA ASP A 82 -3.42 -14.02 -13.36
C ASP A 82 -4.79 -14.32 -12.74
N SER A 83 -5.11 -13.69 -11.60
CA SER A 83 -6.41 -13.82 -10.93
C SER A 83 -7.53 -12.94 -11.50
N GLY A 84 -7.26 -12.20 -12.59
CA GLY A 84 -8.20 -11.25 -13.20
C GLY A 84 -7.89 -9.77 -12.92
N GLY A 85 -6.75 -9.47 -12.31
CA GLY A 85 -6.28 -8.11 -12.09
C GLY A 85 -5.95 -7.40 -13.40
N CYS A 86 -6.59 -6.25 -13.62
CA CYS A 86 -6.39 -5.40 -14.78
C CYS A 86 -5.59 -4.17 -14.35
N LEU A 87 -4.32 -4.10 -14.75
CA LEU A 87 -3.39 -3.05 -14.33
C LEU A 87 -3.83 -1.71 -14.90
N ILE A 88 -4.35 -0.82 -14.04
CA ILE A 88 -4.75 0.54 -14.41
C ILE A 88 -3.53 1.44 -14.56
N GLY A 89 -2.52 1.24 -13.72
CA GLY A 89 -1.24 1.91 -13.83
C GLY A 89 -0.25 1.54 -12.74
N LYS A 90 0.97 2.08 -12.88
CA LYS A 90 2.03 2.03 -11.88
C LYS A 90 1.83 3.18 -10.88
N GLY A 91 1.61 2.85 -9.62
CA GLY A 91 1.32 3.81 -8.56
C GLY A 91 2.54 4.64 -8.18
N ASN A 92 2.36 5.96 -8.10
CA ASN A 92 3.39 6.90 -7.69
C ASN A 92 3.76 6.74 -6.21
N MET A 93 4.97 7.16 -5.84
CA MET A 93 5.60 6.83 -4.57
C MET A 93 6.73 7.82 -4.23
N ASP A 94 7.21 7.78 -3.00
CA ASP A 94 8.51 8.38 -2.70
C ASP A 94 9.62 7.64 -3.46
N GLU A 95 10.64 8.38 -3.86
CA GLU A 95 11.78 7.87 -4.62
C GLU A 95 12.44 6.69 -3.87
N PHE A 96 12.57 5.53 -4.54
CA PHE A 96 13.07 4.28 -3.95
C PHE A 96 12.37 3.84 -2.65
N SER A 97 11.10 4.22 -2.48
CA SER A 97 10.32 3.97 -1.27
C SER A 97 10.81 4.72 -0.02
N MET A 98 11.70 5.71 -0.18
CA MET A 98 12.30 6.48 0.92
C MET A 98 11.50 7.76 1.21
N GLY A 99 10.57 7.67 2.16
CA GLY A 99 9.81 8.82 2.62
C GLY A 99 8.47 8.42 3.25
N THR A 100 7.83 9.38 3.92
CA THR A 100 6.55 9.21 4.62
C THR A 100 5.42 10.06 4.02
N SER A 101 5.65 10.73 2.88
CA SER A 101 4.71 11.72 2.34
C SER A 101 4.36 11.57 0.85
N SER A 102 5.15 10.84 0.07
CA SER A 102 5.04 10.74 -1.40
C SER A 102 5.02 12.09 -2.10
N SER A 103 5.72 13.08 -1.53
CA SER A 103 5.68 14.48 -1.97
C SER A 103 6.94 14.92 -2.73
N LEU A 104 8.03 14.16 -2.67
CA LEU A 104 9.34 14.58 -3.20
C LEU A 104 9.88 13.69 -4.34
N GLY A 105 9.08 12.75 -4.85
CA GLY A 105 9.48 11.87 -5.94
C GLY A 105 9.75 12.61 -7.26
N HIS A 106 10.57 12.02 -8.12
CA HIS A 106 10.99 12.65 -9.39
C HIS A 106 9.83 13.02 -10.32
N PHE A 107 8.76 12.23 -10.30
CA PHE A 107 7.56 12.42 -11.13
C PHE A 107 6.52 13.36 -10.50
N GLY A 108 6.93 14.14 -9.49
CA GLY A 108 6.10 15.10 -8.79
C GLY A 108 5.32 14.49 -7.60
N PRO A 109 4.73 15.36 -6.77
CA PRO A 109 4.07 14.95 -5.54
C PRO A 109 2.77 14.20 -5.81
N VAL A 110 2.46 13.22 -4.97
CA VAL A 110 1.11 12.64 -4.86
C VAL A 110 0.29 13.52 -3.91
N LYS A 111 -0.96 13.79 -4.29
CA LYS A 111 -1.91 14.57 -3.50
C LYS A 111 -3.07 13.70 -3.04
N ASN A 112 -3.48 13.85 -1.78
CA ASN A 112 -4.62 13.12 -1.22
C ASN A 112 -5.92 13.50 -1.94
N GLY A 113 -6.85 12.55 -2.09
CA GLY A 113 -8.15 12.76 -2.72
C GLY A 113 -9.07 13.75 -2.03
N LEU A 114 -8.79 14.10 -0.77
CA LEU A 114 -9.49 15.16 -0.02
C LEU A 114 -8.96 16.57 -0.34
N SER A 115 -7.90 16.69 -1.15
CA SER A 115 -7.34 17.98 -1.54
C SER A 115 -8.29 18.72 -2.49
N LYS A 116 -8.42 20.03 -2.30
CA LYS A 116 -9.20 20.89 -3.20
C LYS A 116 -8.47 21.06 -4.52
N VAL A 117 -9.08 20.61 -5.62
CA VAL A 117 -8.44 20.60 -6.95
C VAL A 117 -8.13 22.02 -7.42
N GLU A 118 -8.92 23.01 -7.02
CA GLU A 118 -8.80 24.40 -7.47
C GLU A 118 -7.55 25.09 -6.93
N SER A 119 -7.02 24.63 -5.79
CA SER A 119 -5.85 25.20 -5.11
C SER A 119 -4.71 24.19 -4.95
N ILE A 120 -4.77 23.07 -5.66
CA ILE A 120 -3.91 21.90 -5.41
C ILE A 120 -2.43 22.12 -5.74
N ASP A 121 -2.14 23.18 -6.50
CA ASP A 121 -0.78 23.58 -6.85
C ASP A 121 -0.16 24.55 -5.84
N GLU A 122 -0.95 25.10 -4.91
CA GLU A 122 -0.49 25.96 -3.82
C GLU A 122 -0.20 25.16 -2.55
N ASP A 123 -1.16 24.35 -2.13
CA ASP A 123 -1.04 23.46 -0.98
C ASP A 123 -2.03 22.30 -1.11
N TRP A 124 -1.70 21.16 -0.50
CA TRP A 124 -2.51 19.95 -0.59
C TRP A 124 -2.40 19.11 0.68
N ILE A 125 -3.35 18.19 0.83
CA ILE A 125 -3.31 17.22 1.93
C ILE A 125 -2.36 16.08 1.51
N VAL A 126 -1.44 15.73 2.40
CA VAL A 126 -0.44 14.69 2.19
C VAL A 126 -1.12 13.32 2.24
N PRO A 127 -0.88 12.43 1.26
CA PRO A 127 -1.50 11.10 1.24
C PRO A 127 -0.77 10.07 2.12
N GLY A 128 0.36 10.45 2.73
CA GLY A 128 1.27 9.55 3.42
C GLY A 128 2.23 8.87 2.44
N GLY A 129 3.16 8.08 2.95
CA GLY A 129 4.22 7.50 2.12
C GLY A 129 4.85 6.25 2.72
N SER A 130 5.60 5.48 1.94
CA SER A 130 5.97 5.77 0.55
C SER A 130 5.02 5.25 -0.52
N SER A 131 3.92 4.61 -0.15
CA SER A 131 2.93 4.09 -1.11
C SER A 131 1.72 5.04 -1.26
N GLY A 132 1.95 6.35 -1.34
CA GLY A 132 0.88 7.36 -1.45
C GLY A 132 0.00 7.18 -2.68
N GLY A 133 0.58 6.95 -3.86
CA GLY A 133 -0.16 6.73 -5.11
C GLY A 133 -1.11 5.53 -5.05
N PRO A 134 -0.64 4.33 -4.64
CA PRO A 134 -1.50 3.18 -4.35
C PRO A 134 -2.67 3.48 -3.39
N GLY A 135 -2.41 4.22 -2.29
CA GLY A 135 -3.46 4.61 -1.34
C GLY A 135 -4.52 5.50 -1.97
N VAL A 136 -4.09 6.56 -2.69
CA VAL A 136 -5.00 7.48 -3.40
C VAL A 136 -5.75 6.78 -4.53
N ALA A 137 -5.12 5.83 -5.22
CA ALA A 137 -5.78 5.05 -6.26
C ALA A 137 -6.97 4.25 -5.73
N VAL A 138 -6.85 3.64 -4.54
CA VAL A 138 -7.97 2.96 -3.88
C VAL A 138 -8.99 3.97 -3.37
N GLN A 139 -8.54 5.04 -2.71
CA GLN A 139 -9.40 6.13 -2.19
C GLN A 139 -10.33 6.69 -3.26
N MET A 140 -9.82 6.91 -4.47
CA MET A 140 -10.53 7.55 -5.58
C MET A 140 -11.20 6.57 -6.54
N GLY A 141 -11.25 5.29 -6.21
CA GLY A 141 -11.89 4.26 -7.04
C GLY A 141 -11.20 4.03 -8.39
N MET A 142 -9.90 4.30 -8.48
CA MET A 142 -9.06 3.89 -9.62
C MET A 142 -8.68 2.41 -9.53
N ALA A 143 -8.75 1.82 -8.33
CA ALA A 143 -8.47 0.41 -8.11
C ALA A 143 -9.35 -0.15 -7.00
N ASP A 144 -9.70 -1.44 -7.09
CA ASP A 144 -10.31 -2.15 -5.96
C ASP A 144 -9.25 -2.59 -4.94
N CYS A 145 -8.05 -2.87 -5.45
CA CYS A 145 -6.89 -3.27 -4.70
C CYS A 145 -5.67 -2.57 -5.28
N ALA A 146 -4.76 -2.15 -4.41
CA ALA A 146 -3.43 -1.75 -4.85
C ALA A 146 -2.33 -2.53 -4.12
N LEU A 147 -1.30 -2.90 -4.86
CA LEU A 147 -0.10 -3.52 -4.30
C LEU A 147 0.87 -2.41 -3.88
N GLY A 148 1.20 -2.37 -2.60
CA GLY A 148 2.21 -1.49 -2.02
C GLY A 148 3.39 -2.27 -1.44
N SER A 149 4.36 -1.54 -0.92
CA SER A 149 5.48 -2.09 -0.17
C SER A 149 5.58 -1.37 1.17
N ASP A 150 5.80 -2.10 2.26
CA ASP A 150 5.83 -1.60 3.64
C ASP A 150 7.16 -2.00 4.29
N THR A 151 8.05 -1.02 4.47
CA THR A 151 9.36 -1.19 5.14
C THR A 151 9.34 -0.71 6.58
N GLY A 152 8.62 0.37 6.88
CA GLY A 152 8.49 0.95 8.22
C GLY A 152 7.08 1.43 8.56
N GLY A 153 6.09 1.17 7.71
CA GLY A 153 4.79 1.83 7.74
C GLY A 153 4.24 2.18 6.37
N SER A 154 5.01 1.95 5.31
CA SER A 154 4.80 2.55 3.99
C SER A 154 3.54 2.12 3.23
N VAL A 155 2.71 1.21 3.78
CA VAL A 155 1.32 0.98 3.36
C VAL A 155 0.32 1.42 4.43
N ARG A 156 0.58 1.09 5.69
CA ARG A 156 -0.32 1.41 6.81
C ARG A 156 -0.50 2.92 7.01
N ASN A 157 0.58 3.69 6.95
CA ASN A 157 0.55 5.15 7.10
C ASN A 157 -0.25 5.82 5.96
N PRO A 158 0.04 5.58 4.66
CA PRO A 158 -0.81 6.11 3.61
C PRO A 158 -2.26 5.64 3.70
N ALA A 159 -2.52 4.42 4.18
CA ALA A 159 -3.89 3.92 4.34
C ALA A 159 -4.66 4.73 5.39
N ALA A 160 -3.99 5.05 6.51
CA ALA A 160 -4.55 5.92 7.54
C ALA A 160 -4.92 7.31 6.97
N PHE A 161 -4.01 7.91 6.19
CA PHE A 161 -4.17 9.26 5.65
C PHE A 161 -5.19 9.33 4.51
N THR A 162 -5.36 8.25 3.76
CA THR A 162 -6.33 8.17 2.65
C THR A 162 -7.70 7.64 3.08
N GLY A 163 -7.84 7.23 4.35
CA GLY A 163 -9.09 6.66 4.85
C GLY A 163 -9.41 5.29 4.25
N THR A 164 -8.38 4.52 3.88
CA THR A 164 -8.49 3.18 3.29
C THR A 164 -7.93 2.11 4.24
N PHE A 165 -8.13 0.82 3.92
CA PHE A 165 -7.49 -0.27 4.66
C PHE A 165 -6.11 -0.55 4.09
N GLY A 166 -5.12 -0.68 4.97
CA GLY A 166 -3.74 -1.01 4.60
C GLY A 166 -3.23 -2.21 5.38
N PHE A 167 -3.09 -3.35 4.73
CA PHE A 167 -2.69 -4.61 5.35
C PHE A 167 -1.24 -4.98 5.00
N LYS A 168 -0.39 -5.08 6.01
CA LYS A 168 0.96 -5.61 5.93
C LYS A 168 1.00 -7.02 6.52
N PRO A 169 1.09 -8.08 5.70
CA PRO A 169 1.15 -9.45 6.18
C PRO A 169 2.42 -9.75 6.99
N THR A 170 2.45 -10.94 7.60
CA THR A 170 3.65 -11.48 8.24
C THR A 170 4.82 -11.50 7.24
N TYR A 171 6.00 -11.05 7.67
CA TYR A 171 7.18 -10.96 6.79
C TYR A 171 7.51 -12.31 6.14
N GLY A 172 7.54 -12.33 4.80
CA GLY A 172 7.79 -13.54 4.01
C GLY A 172 6.52 -14.23 3.49
N ARG A 173 5.31 -13.83 3.90
CA ARG A 173 4.05 -14.40 3.39
C ARG A 173 3.80 -14.05 1.93
N ILE A 174 4.31 -12.92 1.45
CA ILE A 174 4.27 -12.54 0.02
C ILE A 174 5.69 -12.50 -0.53
N SER A 175 5.86 -12.97 -1.78
CA SER A 175 7.12 -12.91 -2.50
C SER A 175 7.69 -11.50 -2.63
N ARG A 176 9.01 -11.36 -2.45
CA ARG A 176 9.75 -10.14 -2.82
C ARG A 176 10.45 -10.24 -4.18
N SER A 177 10.29 -11.34 -4.91
CA SER A 177 10.86 -11.49 -6.24
C SER A 177 10.25 -10.48 -7.20
N GLY A 178 11.10 -9.66 -7.84
CA GLY A 178 10.72 -8.54 -8.70
C GLY A 178 10.24 -7.27 -7.98
N LEU A 179 10.34 -7.23 -6.66
CA LEU A 179 10.28 -5.97 -5.89
C LEU A 179 11.69 -5.39 -5.78
N ILE A 180 11.86 -4.13 -6.18
CA ILE A 180 13.08 -3.34 -5.91
C ILE A 180 12.97 -2.84 -4.46
N PRO A 181 13.70 -3.44 -3.51
CA PRO A 181 13.45 -3.23 -2.09
C PRO A 181 14.22 -2.03 -1.54
N LEU A 182 13.68 -1.36 -0.53
CA LEU A 182 14.41 -0.38 0.28
C LEU A 182 15.32 -1.09 1.29
N VAL A 183 14.73 -1.87 2.21
CA VAL A 183 15.48 -2.67 3.19
C VAL A 183 15.06 -4.13 3.10
N ASN A 184 15.95 -4.99 2.61
CA ASN A 184 15.65 -6.40 2.37
C ASN A 184 15.13 -7.17 3.60
N SER A 185 15.60 -6.84 4.80
CA SER A 185 15.17 -7.52 6.03
C SER A 185 13.83 -7.04 6.57
N LEU A 186 13.23 -5.99 6.01
CA LEU A 186 12.01 -5.35 6.52
C LEU A 186 10.91 -5.18 5.51
N GLU A 187 11.28 -5.00 4.25
CA GLU A 187 10.36 -4.80 3.15
C GLU A 187 9.37 -5.97 3.08
N ALA A 188 8.09 -5.66 3.16
CA ALA A 188 7.01 -6.60 2.92
C ALA A 188 6.08 -6.04 1.84
N PRO A 189 5.80 -6.78 0.75
CA PRO A 189 4.66 -6.47 -0.09
C PRO A 189 3.39 -6.44 0.76
N ALA A 190 2.51 -5.49 0.48
CA ALA A 190 1.35 -5.18 1.30
C ALA A 190 0.20 -4.66 0.42
N ILE A 191 -1.01 -4.65 0.97
CA ILE A 191 -2.25 -4.46 0.21
C ILE A 191 -3.01 -3.23 0.70
N PHE A 192 -3.51 -2.43 -0.23
CA PHE A 192 -4.59 -1.48 0.01
C PHE A 192 -5.91 -2.02 -0.50
N ALA A 193 -7.01 -1.80 0.23
CA ALA A 193 -8.36 -2.05 -0.23
C ALA A 193 -9.38 -1.16 0.51
N GLN A 194 -10.65 -1.27 0.13
CA GLN A 194 -11.75 -0.55 0.78
C GLN A 194 -12.33 -1.27 2.01
N SER A 195 -11.92 -2.52 2.25
CA SER A 195 -12.36 -3.30 3.40
C SER A 195 -11.30 -4.31 3.85
N ALA A 196 -11.35 -4.73 5.12
CA ALA A 196 -10.50 -5.80 5.63
C ALA A 196 -10.78 -7.13 4.92
N SER A 197 -12.05 -7.43 4.61
CA SER A 197 -12.42 -8.59 3.79
C SER A 197 -11.77 -8.58 2.41
N ASP A 198 -11.72 -7.43 1.74
CA ASP A 198 -11.05 -7.32 0.45
C ASP A 198 -9.53 -7.48 0.58
N CYS A 199 -8.92 -6.90 1.63
CA CYS A 199 -7.51 -7.15 1.93
C CYS A 199 -7.21 -8.65 2.06
N GLY A 200 -8.05 -9.41 2.77
CA GLY A 200 -7.92 -10.87 2.90
C GLY A 200 -8.06 -11.59 1.56
N LYS A 201 -9.09 -11.27 0.80
CA LYS A 201 -9.31 -11.85 -0.53
C LYS A 201 -8.11 -11.67 -1.47
N TYR A 202 -7.56 -10.47 -1.54
CA TYR A 202 -6.40 -10.20 -2.40
C TYR A 202 -5.10 -10.78 -1.82
N PHE A 203 -4.99 -10.89 -0.50
CA PHE A 203 -3.89 -11.56 0.17
C PHE A 203 -3.83 -13.05 -0.19
N ASP A 204 -4.96 -13.74 -0.19
CA ASP A 204 -5.04 -15.16 -0.52
C ASP A 204 -4.55 -15.46 -1.94
N VAL A 205 -4.78 -14.54 -2.87
CA VAL A 205 -4.28 -14.65 -4.25
C VAL A 205 -2.76 -14.58 -4.33
N ILE A 206 -2.12 -13.71 -3.52
CA ILE A 206 -0.69 -13.40 -3.68
C ILE A 206 0.22 -14.07 -2.66
N ASN A 207 -0.32 -14.62 -1.57
CA ASN A 207 0.47 -15.25 -0.53
C ASN A 207 1.17 -16.54 -1.01
N ARG A 208 2.27 -16.93 -0.35
CA ARG A 208 3.00 -18.17 -0.59
C ARG A 208 2.71 -19.14 0.55
N GLY A 209 1.90 -20.17 0.30
CA GLY A 209 1.62 -21.22 1.29
C GLY A 209 2.81 -22.10 1.68
N GLU A 210 3.86 -22.24 0.83
CA GLU A 210 4.76 -23.40 0.92
C GLU A 210 6.25 -23.13 1.27
N TYR A 211 6.74 -21.88 1.35
CA TYR A 211 8.20 -21.63 1.53
C TYR A 211 8.54 -20.51 2.51
N PHE A 212 7.93 -20.53 3.69
CA PHE A 212 8.00 -19.45 4.68
C PHE A 212 9.18 -19.54 5.67
N GLU A 213 9.59 -20.75 6.05
CA GLU A 213 10.43 -20.99 7.24
C GLU A 213 11.87 -20.42 7.17
N ARG A 214 12.38 -20.09 5.98
CA ARG A 214 13.77 -19.59 5.81
C ARG A 214 13.90 -18.07 6.00
N ALA A 215 12.82 -17.29 5.83
CA ALA A 215 12.87 -15.83 5.85
C ALA A 215 13.01 -15.22 7.27
N LEU A 216 12.64 -15.97 8.31
CA LEU A 216 12.54 -15.48 9.70
C LEU A 216 13.85 -15.52 10.51
N LYS A 217 14.97 -15.94 9.92
CA LYS A 217 16.22 -16.18 10.67
C LYS A 217 16.97 -14.90 11.09
N VAL A 218 16.58 -13.73 10.60
CA VAL A 218 17.27 -12.46 10.88
C VAL A 218 16.37 -11.56 11.72
N ARG A 219 16.91 -11.07 12.85
CA ARG A 219 16.32 -10.12 13.84
C ARG A 219 15.66 -10.70 15.11
N ARG A 220 16.28 -11.73 15.71
CA ARG A 220 15.73 -12.52 16.81
C ARG A 220 15.46 -11.78 18.13
N LEU A 221 16.33 -10.89 18.61
CA LEU A 221 16.22 -10.36 19.99
C LEU A 221 15.03 -9.41 20.18
N ILE A 222 14.90 -8.38 19.35
CA ILE A 222 13.79 -7.41 19.44
C ILE A 222 12.46 -8.08 19.10
N ALA A 223 12.47 -8.97 18.09
CA ALA A 223 11.29 -9.73 17.72
C ALA A 223 10.83 -10.64 18.85
N ASN A 224 11.75 -11.30 19.57
CA ASN A 224 11.41 -12.12 20.74
C ASN A 224 10.74 -11.32 21.86
N GLU A 225 11.18 -10.09 22.14
CA GLU A 225 10.50 -9.24 23.14
C GLU A 225 9.07 -8.90 22.71
N ILE A 226 8.85 -8.63 21.41
CA ILE A 226 7.50 -8.40 20.87
C ILE A 226 6.66 -9.69 20.91
N TYR A 227 7.26 -10.86 20.68
CA TYR A 227 6.54 -12.14 20.74
C TYR A 227 6.04 -12.48 22.14
N LYS A 228 6.80 -12.16 23.19
CA LYS A 228 6.37 -12.39 24.58
C LYS A 228 5.07 -11.65 24.93
N VAL A 229 4.84 -10.48 24.34
CA VAL A 229 3.61 -9.73 24.58
C VAL A 229 2.39 -10.55 24.13
N PHE A 230 2.52 -11.30 23.04
CA PHE A 230 1.46 -12.16 22.53
C PHE A 230 1.26 -13.47 23.31
N ASP A 231 2.07 -13.73 24.36
CA ASP A 231 1.77 -14.80 25.33
C ASP A 231 0.62 -14.40 26.27
N GLU A 232 0.31 -13.09 26.38
CA GLU A 232 -0.71 -12.54 27.27
C GLU A 232 -1.94 -11.98 26.53
N VAL A 233 -1.78 -11.59 25.27
CA VAL A 233 -2.85 -10.99 24.45
C VAL A 233 -2.85 -11.51 23.02
N ASP A 234 -4.02 -11.59 22.39
CA ASP A 234 -4.14 -12.01 20.99
C ASP A 234 -3.83 -10.87 20.00
N LEU A 235 -4.14 -9.63 20.40
CA LEU A 235 -4.05 -8.43 19.55
C LEU A 235 -3.48 -7.24 20.34
N LEU A 236 -2.68 -6.43 19.65
CA LEU A 236 -2.29 -5.09 20.11
C LEU A 236 -3.03 -4.04 19.29
N LEU A 237 -3.52 -3.01 19.99
CA LEU A 237 -4.17 -1.84 19.41
C LEU A 237 -3.29 -0.61 19.61
N THR A 238 -2.93 0.07 18.53
CA THR A 238 -2.17 1.32 18.58
C THR A 238 -2.74 2.34 17.60
N PRO A 239 -2.41 3.64 17.70
CA PRO A 239 -2.54 4.55 16.57
C PRO A 239 -1.71 4.05 15.38
N VAL A 240 -2.07 4.45 14.16
CA VAL A 240 -1.25 4.19 12.95
C VAL A 240 -0.25 5.33 12.74
N ALA A 241 -0.73 6.57 12.86
CA ALA A 241 0.03 7.80 12.71
C ALA A 241 -0.27 8.72 13.90
N GLN A 242 0.48 9.84 14.03
CA GLN A 242 0.31 10.76 15.16
C GLN A 242 -0.99 11.56 15.12
N GLY A 243 -1.66 11.63 13.96
CA GLY A 243 -2.91 12.35 13.80
C GLY A 243 -3.44 12.25 12.37
N ALA A 244 -4.35 13.17 12.04
CA ALA A 244 -4.90 13.34 10.70
C ALA A 244 -3.81 13.73 9.68
N PRO A 245 -4.03 13.45 8.38
CA PRO A 245 -3.09 13.82 7.33
C PRO A 245 -2.78 15.32 7.33
N PRO A 246 -1.51 15.73 7.37
CA PRO A 246 -1.15 17.14 7.38
C PRO A 246 -1.28 17.75 5.98
N LEU A 247 -1.36 19.09 5.94
CA LEU A 247 -1.07 19.84 4.71
C LEU A 247 0.43 19.76 4.37
N PHE A 248 0.75 19.84 3.08
CA PHE A 248 2.12 19.82 2.60
C PHE A 248 2.95 20.98 3.15
N SER A 249 2.36 22.18 3.22
CA SER A 249 2.99 23.36 3.83
C SER A 249 3.46 23.12 5.28
N HIS A 250 2.79 22.23 6.02
CA HIS A 250 3.15 21.88 7.39
C HIS A 250 4.30 20.88 7.49
N LEU A 251 4.71 20.23 6.40
CA LEU A 251 5.83 19.27 6.40
C LEU A 251 7.20 19.95 6.52
N HIS A 252 7.36 21.18 6.01
CA HIS A 252 8.65 21.88 5.95
C HIS A 252 9.09 22.58 7.25
N ALA A 253 8.37 22.40 8.35
CA ALA A 253 8.63 23.09 9.61
C ALA A 253 9.86 22.56 10.40
N GLY A 254 10.58 21.54 9.91
CA GLY A 254 11.84 21.10 10.54
C GLY A 254 12.52 19.93 9.81
N ASN A 255 13.81 20.08 9.51
CA ASN A 255 14.59 19.20 8.62
C ASN A 255 14.80 17.74 9.08
N PHE A 256 14.30 17.32 10.26
CA PHE A 256 14.58 15.98 10.80
C PHE A 256 13.48 15.36 11.68
N SER A 257 12.37 16.05 11.97
CA SER A 257 11.45 15.57 13.01
C SER A 257 10.35 14.63 12.51
N ARG A 258 9.78 14.85 11.32
CA ARG A 258 8.52 14.16 10.95
C ARG A 258 8.64 12.72 10.46
N GLU A 259 9.65 12.39 9.65
CA GLU A 259 9.84 11.00 9.20
C GLU A 259 10.10 10.06 10.39
N SER A 260 10.75 10.55 11.45
CA SER A 260 10.97 9.80 12.69
C SER A 260 9.71 9.64 13.55
N THR A 261 8.70 10.49 13.35
CA THR A 261 7.45 10.50 14.13
C THR A 261 6.30 9.79 13.44
N ASP A 262 6.21 9.89 12.11
CA ASP A 262 5.12 9.32 11.30
C ASP A 262 5.18 7.79 11.29
N ASP A 263 6.38 7.24 11.42
CA ASP A 263 6.66 5.80 11.41
C ASP A 263 6.79 5.21 12.84
N PHE A 264 6.64 6.03 13.88
CA PHE A 264 6.90 5.66 15.27
C PHE A 264 6.07 4.45 15.72
N TYR A 265 4.78 4.41 15.36
CA TYR A 265 3.87 3.33 15.73
C TYR A 265 3.94 2.12 14.79
N THR A 266 4.64 2.23 13.66
CA THR A 266 4.59 1.24 12.59
C THR A 266 5.89 0.44 12.44
N GLN A 267 7.05 1.01 12.77
CA GLN A 267 8.36 0.37 12.57
C GLN A 267 8.53 -0.94 13.34
N SER A 268 8.10 -0.98 14.60
CA SER A 268 8.25 -2.16 15.48
C SER A 268 7.66 -3.42 14.86
N VAL A 269 6.55 -3.28 14.12
CA VAL A 269 5.88 -4.35 13.38
C VAL A 269 6.80 -4.93 12.30
N ASN A 270 7.47 -4.09 11.50
CA ASN A 270 8.43 -4.56 10.49
C ASN A 270 9.66 -5.19 11.16
N MET A 271 10.11 -4.63 12.29
CA MET A 271 11.22 -5.21 13.07
C MET A 271 10.91 -6.62 13.58
N ALA A 272 9.68 -6.87 14.05
CA ALA A 272 9.24 -8.17 14.52
C ALA A 272 8.77 -9.12 13.41
N GLY A 273 8.53 -8.58 12.20
CA GLY A 273 8.00 -9.34 11.06
C GLY A 273 6.56 -9.84 11.27
N VAL A 274 5.82 -9.25 12.21
CA VAL A 274 4.42 -9.62 12.55
C VAL A 274 3.42 -8.94 11.61
N PRO A 275 2.21 -9.49 11.40
CA PRO A 275 1.19 -8.85 10.57
C PRO A 275 0.56 -7.64 11.29
N ALA A 276 0.17 -6.62 10.52
CA ALA A 276 -0.58 -5.47 11.03
C ALA A 276 -1.51 -4.89 9.96
N ILE A 277 -2.64 -4.32 10.39
CA ILE A 277 -3.61 -3.66 9.52
C ILE A 277 -3.98 -2.28 10.05
N SER A 278 -3.96 -1.29 9.16
CA SER A 278 -4.51 0.06 9.38
C SER A 278 -6.00 0.04 9.04
N ILE A 279 -6.83 0.52 9.98
CA ILE A 279 -8.29 0.53 9.89
C ILE A 279 -8.76 1.97 10.04
N PRO A 280 -9.43 2.57 9.04
CA PRO A 280 -9.97 3.92 9.15
C PRO A 280 -11.16 3.91 10.12
N LEU A 281 -10.98 4.50 11.30
CA LEU A 281 -11.94 4.47 12.39
C LEU A 281 -12.03 5.86 13.04
N GLY A 282 -12.85 6.72 12.41
CA GLY A 282 -13.12 8.08 12.87
C GLY A 282 -12.54 9.16 11.98
N GLU A 283 -12.81 10.40 12.35
CA GLU A 283 -12.31 11.59 11.68
C GLU A 283 -12.05 12.71 12.69
N ALA A 284 -11.11 13.59 12.35
CA ALA A 284 -10.91 14.87 13.01
C ALA A 284 -10.93 15.96 11.95
N GLU A 285 -11.80 16.95 12.10
CA GLU A 285 -11.92 18.08 11.16
C GLU A 285 -12.18 17.66 9.70
N GLY A 286 -12.93 16.56 9.50
CA GLY A 286 -13.23 16.00 8.18
C GLY A 286 -12.06 15.25 7.53
N LEU A 287 -10.97 15.01 8.27
CA LEU A 287 -9.82 14.22 7.85
C LEU A 287 -9.79 12.87 8.56
N PRO A 288 -9.38 11.79 7.88
CA PRO A 288 -9.46 10.44 8.43
C PRO A 288 -8.50 10.25 9.60
N LEU A 289 -8.97 9.49 10.59
CA LEU A 289 -8.16 8.89 11.64
C LEU A 289 -8.20 7.37 11.52
N ALA A 290 -7.12 6.72 11.90
CA ALA A 290 -7.01 5.26 11.82
C ALA A 290 -6.33 4.67 13.04
N ILE A 291 -6.76 3.44 13.34
CA ILE A 291 -6.16 2.59 14.35
C ILE A 291 -5.45 1.42 13.67
N GLN A 292 -4.42 0.90 14.34
CA GLN A 292 -3.64 -0.24 13.91
C GLN A 292 -3.97 -1.42 14.83
N LEU A 293 -4.34 -2.55 14.22
CA LEU A 293 -4.30 -3.84 14.89
C LEU A 293 -3.04 -4.60 14.48
N ILE A 294 -2.39 -5.23 15.45
CA ILE A 294 -1.20 -6.07 15.27
C ILE A 294 -1.50 -7.41 15.92
N ALA A 295 -1.20 -8.51 15.21
CA ALA A 295 -1.32 -9.86 15.75
C ALA A 295 0.04 -10.56 15.81
N ASN A 296 0.10 -11.74 16.41
CA ASN A 296 1.30 -12.57 16.36
C ASN A 296 1.56 -13.06 14.92
N ARG A 297 2.79 -13.53 14.66
CA ARG A 297 3.15 -14.07 13.35
C ARG A 297 2.23 -15.22 12.96
N LYS A 298 1.90 -15.28 11.66
CA LYS A 298 1.02 -16.29 11.04
C LYS A 298 -0.45 -16.18 11.46
N GLU A 299 -0.80 -15.26 12.35
CA GLU A 299 -2.18 -14.95 12.71
C GLU A 299 -2.81 -13.91 11.75
N ASP A 300 -2.36 -13.89 10.49
CA ASP A 300 -2.82 -12.98 9.45
C ASP A 300 -4.35 -13.03 9.26
N GLU A 301 -4.93 -14.23 9.28
CA GLU A 301 -6.38 -14.44 9.09
C GLU A 301 -7.20 -13.95 10.28
N MET A 302 -6.80 -14.30 11.50
CA MET A 302 -7.43 -13.84 12.74
C MET A 302 -7.40 -12.31 12.85
N LEU A 303 -6.28 -11.69 12.48
CA LEU A 303 -6.14 -10.24 12.42
C LEU A 303 -7.14 -9.59 11.44
N LEU A 304 -7.28 -10.15 10.23
CA LEU A 304 -8.22 -9.63 9.23
C LEU A 304 -9.67 -9.78 9.67
N GLN A 305 -10.02 -10.90 10.32
CA GLN A 305 -11.34 -11.13 10.89
C GLN A 305 -11.64 -10.13 12.01
N ALA A 306 -10.70 -9.92 12.94
CA ALA A 306 -10.85 -8.96 14.03
C ALA A 306 -11.01 -7.52 13.52
N ALA A 307 -10.23 -7.13 12.50
CA ALA A 307 -10.34 -5.83 11.86
C ALA A 307 -11.71 -5.60 11.22
N GLN A 308 -12.27 -6.62 10.57
CA GLN A 308 -13.59 -6.58 9.97
C GLN A 308 -14.68 -6.38 11.03
N VAL A 309 -14.62 -7.13 12.13
CA VAL A 309 -15.57 -7.01 13.25
C VAL A 309 -15.49 -5.62 13.88
N LEU A 310 -14.27 -5.14 14.15
CA LEU A 310 -14.06 -3.83 14.78
C LEU A 310 -14.62 -2.68 13.93
N TYR A 311 -14.41 -2.72 12.61
CA TYR A 311 -14.94 -1.70 11.71
C TYR A 311 -16.47 -1.71 11.61
N GLN A 312 -17.10 -2.89 11.72
CA GLN A 312 -18.56 -3.03 11.70
C GLN A 312 -19.24 -2.55 12.98
N ALA A 313 -18.50 -2.48 14.09
CA ALA A 313 -19.03 -2.06 15.40
C ALA A 313 -19.06 -0.53 15.60
N ARG A 314 -18.68 0.26 14.59
CA ARG A 314 -18.61 1.72 14.63
C ARG A 314 -19.96 2.42 14.52
#